data_AF-A0A924SJ48-F1
#
_entry.id   AF-A0A924SJ48-F1
#
_cell.length_a   1.000
_cell.length_b   1.000
_cell.length_c   1.000
_cell.angle_alpha   90.00
_cell.angle_beta   90.00
_cell.angle_gamma   90.00
#
_symmetry.space_group_name_H-M   'P 1'
#
loop_
_entity.id
_entity.type
_entity.pdbx_description
1 polymer ?
#
loop_
_entity_poly.entity_id
_entity_poly.type
_entity_poly.pdbx_seq_one_letter_code
_entity_poly.pdbx_strand_id
1 'polypeptide(L)'
;MSWPRPVPLVGDTTSAAERRAAPDAWAFPPEAVASVYDVVGARRDVRRYRPDPVPEELLTRVLQAGHAAPSVGHSQPWRFLVVRDPALREQASRMADAERLRQAAQLDPESARHLLDLQLEGLREAPLGVVVCCDRRVPAAGVLGRATFPDSDVWSCACAIQNLWLAARAEGLGMGWVTLFRPEELAGLLDLPPGVVTLGWMCLGWPDERPPAPGLERAGWSRRRPLADVVMTDRWTETGAPVSHLALEGAAAARASTEVPVPTPVAAGTDLPGSLRAPAPHEVVGARDGADVLLTPPGSLGVLDRVLDRVVALGRAELRSGTLVLAVGRHRVTELGISAFAAGVTEDVLAAARAGQALGVVTAAASGLSSVVLDAGSATGDLLHDDALTAAAVEALLEQGRTAGREASGPGLVALGEVGIGNTTVAAALTCAL
;
A
#
# COMPACT_ATOMS: atom_id res chain seq x y z
N MET A 1 2.66 39.19 38.15
CA MET A 1 1.75 38.67 39.19
C MET A 1 1.91 37.16 39.27
N SER A 2 2.30 36.61 40.42
CA SER A 2 2.31 35.16 40.63
C SER A 2 0.90 34.72 41.02
N TRP A 3 0.24 33.96 40.15
CA TRP A 3 -1.05 33.37 40.47
C TRP A 3 -0.86 32.25 41.50
N PRO A 4 -1.56 32.26 42.66
CA PRO A 4 -1.49 31.15 43.61
C PRO A 4 -2.08 29.90 42.97
N ARG A 5 -1.24 28.89 42.75
CA ARG A 5 -1.67 27.62 42.15
C ARG A 5 -2.33 26.74 43.21
N PRO A 6 -3.50 26.13 42.94
CA PRO A 6 -4.11 25.18 43.86
C PRO A 6 -3.23 23.92 44.02
N VAL A 7 -3.21 23.35 45.23
CA VAL A 7 -2.59 22.04 45.51
C VAL A 7 -3.71 21.00 45.58
N PRO A 8 -3.76 20.02 44.68
CA PRO A 8 -4.75 18.95 44.74
C PRO A 8 -4.56 18.11 46.02
N LEU A 9 -5.64 17.87 46.77
CA LEU A 9 -5.64 17.08 48.02
C LEU A 9 -6.20 15.65 47.82
N VAL A 10 -6.32 15.18 46.58
CA VAL A 10 -7.03 13.92 46.27
C VAL A 10 -6.06 12.90 45.67
N GLY A 11 -6.07 11.68 46.21
CA GLY A 11 -5.64 10.46 45.51
C GLY A 11 -4.35 9.78 46.01
N ASP A 12 -3.52 10.44 46.81
CA ASP A 12 -2.30 9.86 47.36
C ASP A 12 -2.20 10.18 48.86
N THR A 13 -2.22 9.13 49.68
CA THR A 13 -2.19 9.24 51.15
C THR A 13 -0.78 9.26 51.71
N THR A 14 0.25 9.06 50.88
CA THR A 14 1.64 9.10 51.32
C THR A 14 2.10 10.53 51.60
N SER A 15 2.99 10.69 52.56
CA SER A 15 3.66 11.95 52.86
C SER A 15 4.75 12.27 51.85
N ALA A 16 5.14 13.55 51.77
CA ALA A 16 6.28 13.95 50.95
C ALA A 16 7.61 13.30 51.39
N ALA A 17 7.72 12.88 52.65
CA ALA A 17 8.89 12.16 53.17
C ALA A 17 8.91 10.70 52.66
N GLU A 18 7.78 10.00 52.71
CA GLU A 18 7.65 8.63 52.21
C GLU A 18 7.94 8.56 50.70
N ARG A 19 7.37 9.46 49.91
CA ARG A 19 7.67 9.54 48.46
C ARG A 19 9.14 9.83 48.16
N ARG A 20 9.82 10.61 49.01
CA ARG A 20 11.25 10.92 48.84
C ARG A 20 12.15 9.74 49.21
N ALA A 21 11.74 8.95 50.21
CA ALA A 21 12.51 7.80 50.68
C ALA A 21 12.53 6.64 49.67
N ALA A 22 11.52 6.53 48.81
CA ALA A 22 11.43 5.49 47.78
C ALA A 22 10.96 6.09 46.43
N PRO A 23 11.82 6.85 45.73
CA PRO A 23 11.46 7.53 44.48
C PRO A 23 11.09 6.56 43.34
N ASP A 24 11.48 5.30 43.44
CA ASP A 24 11.21 4.19 42.53
C ASP A 24 10.03 3.31 42.96
N ALA A 25 9.39 3.59 44.10
CA ALA A 25 8.27 2.79 44.61
C ALA A 25 7.05 2.70 43.67
N TRP A 26 6.98 3.58 42.67
CA TRP A 26 5.92 3.57 41.65
C TRP A 26 6.30 2.78 40.38
N ALA A 27 7.53 2.25 40.29
CA ALA A 27 7.96 1.45 39.17
C ALA A 27 7.26 0.08 39.13
N PHE A 28 6.96 -0.39 37.93
CA PHE A 28 6.50 -1.77 37.73
C PHE A 28 7.64 -2.78 37.94
N PRO A 29 7.32 -4.06 38.19
CA PRO A 29 8.32 -5.11 38.24
C PRO A 29 9.19 -5.17 36.96
N PRO A 30 10.49 -5.54 37.05
CA PRO A 30 11.40 -5.50 35.91
C PRO A 30 10.92 -6.27 34.66
N GLU A 31 10.22 -7.40 34.84
CA GLU A 31 9.66 -8.19 33.74
C GLU A 31 8.54 -7.45 33.00
N ALA A 32 7.68 -6.73 33.72
CA ALA A 32 6.63 -5.90 33.13
C ALA A 32 7.23 -4.71 32.38
N VAL A 33 8.30 -4.10 32.94
CA VAL A 33 9.04 -3.03 32.26
C VAL A 33 9.68 -3.54 30.97
N ALA A 34 10.35 -4.70 30.99
CA ALA A 34 10.93 -5.31 29.80
C ALA A 34 9.87 -5.60 28.73
N SER A 35 8.73 -6.15 29.13
CA SER A 35 7.60 -6.45 28.23
C SER A 35 7.09 -5.20 27.50
N VAL A 36 7.02 -4.05 28.17
CA VAL A 36 6.64 -2.78 27.53
C VAL A 36 7.63 -2.42 26.41
N TYR A 37 8.93 -2.48 26.68
CA TYR A 37 9.95 -2.15 25.68
C TYR A 37 10.03 -3.16 24.55
N ASP A 38 9.82 -4.45 24.83
CA ASP A 38 9.73 -5.50 23.82
C ASP A 38 8.56 -5.26 22.86
N VAL A 39 7.37 -4.91 23.38
CA VAL A 39 6.21 -4.59 22.53
C VAL A 39 6.47 -3.33 21.71
N VAL A 40 7.00 -2.26 22.32
CA VAL A 40 7.34 -1.01 21.62
C VAL A 40 8.35 -1.27 20.50
N GLY A 41 9.40 -2.05 20.77
CA GLY A 41 10.47 -2.37 19.82
C GLY A 41 10.05 -3.36 18.73
N ALA A 42 9.14 -4.29 19.03
CA ALA A 42 8.69 -5.34 18.11
C ALA A 42 7.43 -4.96 17.32
N ARG A 43 6.69 -3.90 17.71
CA ARG A 43 5.54 -3.41 16.95
C ARG A 43 5.97 -3.04 15.53
N ARG A 44 5.21 -3.50 14.55
CA ARG A 44 5.35 -3.17 13.14
C ARG A 44 4.06 -2.58 12.63
N ASP A 45 4.20 -1.82 11.57
CA ASP A 45 3.07 -1.46 10.73
C ASP A 45 2.90 -2.57 9.70
N VAL A 46 1.80 -3.30 9.81
CA VAL A 46 1.56 -4.55 9.07
C VAL A 46 0.75 -4.23 7.82
N ARG A 47 1.15 -4.78 6.68
CA ARG A 47 0.43 -4.59 5.41
C ARG A 47 -0.17 -5.89 4.86
N ARG A 48 0.31 -7.05 5.34
CA ARG A 48 -0.20 -8.36 4.93
C ARG A 48 -0.95 -9.06 6.04
N TYR A 49 -2.13 -9.56 5.71
CA TYR A 49 -3.05 -10.10 6.69
C TYR A 49 -3.63 -11.43 6.25
N ARG A 50 -3.79 -12.34 7.23
CA ARG A 50 -4.60 -13.53 7.04
C ARG A 50 -6.09 -13.15 7.03
N PRO A 51 -6.93 -13.89 6.29
CA PRO A 51 -8.37 -13.62 6.17
C PRO A 51 -9.16 -13.93 7.45
N ASP A 52 -8.54 -14.65 8.41
CA ASP A 52 -9.17 -15.12 9.63
C ASP A 52 -9.79 -13.97 10.41
N PRO A 53 -11.04 -14.09 10.90
CA PRO A 53 -11.69 -13.02 11.63
C PRO A 53 -10.98 -12.73 12.95
N VAL A 54 -11.02 -11.47 13.37
CA VAL A 54 -10.60 -11.05 14.72
C VAL A 54 -11.74 -11.34 15.71
N PRO A 55 -11.51 -12.11 16.78
CA PRO A 55 -12.52 -12.35 17.82
C PRO A 55 -13.02 -11.05 18.47
N GLU A 56 -14.30 -11.00 18.83
CA GLU A 56 -14.94 -9.77 19.34
C GLU A 56 -14.35 -9.35 20.70
N GLU A 57 -14.06 -10.32 21.56
CA GLU A 57 -13.45 -10.09 22.86
C GLU A 57 -12.05 -9.49 22.72
N LEU A 58 -11.32 -9.94 21.69
CA LEU A 58 -9.99 -9.43 21.41
C LEU A 58 -10.06 -8.00 20.85
N LEU A 59 -10.95 -7.74 19.89
CA LEU A 59 -11.21 -6.37 19.41
C LEU A 59 -11.58 -5.44 20.56
N THR A 60 -12.44 -5.89 21.47
CA THR A 60 -12.87 -5.11 22.64
C THR A 60 -11.69 -4.73 23.53
N ARG A 61 -10.78 -5.67 23.84
CA ARG A 61 -9.57 -5.36 24.63
C ARG A 61 -8.66 -4.34 23.94
N VAL A 62 -8.48 -4.47 22.63
CA VAL A 62 -7.71 -3.50 21.84
C VAL A 62 -8.36 -2.12 21.92
N LEU A 63 -9.67 -2.01 21.66
CA LEU A 63 -10.40 -0.75 21.75
C LEU A 63 -10.38 -0.14 23.15
N GLN A 64 -10.46 -0.96 24.21
CA GLN A 64 -10.32 -0.52 25.60
C GLN A 64 -8.94 0.12 25.86
N ALA A 65 -7.87 -0.45 25.31
CA ALA A 65 -6.53 0.13 25.44
C ALA A 65 -6.46 1.51 24.76
N GLY A 66 -7.05 1.65 23.57
CA GLY A 66 -7.19 2.94 22.89
C GLY A 66 -8.00 3.95 23.72
N HIS A 67 -9.10 3.51 24.33
CA HIS A 67 -9.94 4.35 25.18
C HIS A 67 -9.24 4.83 26.46
N ALA A 68 -8.26 4.07 26.97
CA ALA A 68 -7.46 4.42 28.14
C ALA A 68 -6.37 5.47 27.85
N ALA A 69 -6.27 5.99 26.62
CA ALA A 69 -5.28 7.00 26.27
C ALA A 69 -5.49 8.35 26.99
N PRO A 70 -4.43 9.15 27.17
CA PRO A 70 -4.57 10.52 27.65
C PRO A 70 -5.35 11.37 26.65
N SER A 71 -6.05 12.39 27.14
CA SER A 71 -6.69 13.40 26.29
C SER A 71 -6.64 14.78 26.91
N VAL A 72 -6.54 15.79 26.04
CA VAL A 72 -6.55 17.19 26.46
C VAL A 72 -7.83 17.48 27.25
N GLY A 73 -7.69 18.02 28.46
CA GLY A 73 -8.84 18.30 29.33
C GLY A 73 -9.73 17.09 29.65
N HIS A 74 -9.22 15.85 29.53
CA HIS A 74 -10.00 14.62 29.64
C HIS A 74 -11.19 14.54 28.66
N SER A 75 -11.07 15.22 27.51
CA SER A 75 -12.15 15.40 26.53
C SER A 75 -12.56 14.14 25.77
N GLN A 76 -11.68 13.14 25.68
CA GLN A 76 -11.94 11.85 25.02
C GLN A 76 -12.65 12.00 23.65
N PRO A 77 -12.06 12.77 22.72
CA PRO A 77 -12.76 13.20 21.51
C PRO A 77 -12.90 12.08 20.47
N TRP A 78 -12.22 10.95 20.68
CA TRP A 78 -12.20 9.85 19.72
C TRP A 78 -13.56 9.19 19.53
N ARG A 79 -13.80 8.74 18.31
CA ARG A 79 -14.82 7.76 17.93
C ARG A 79 -14.13 6.65 17.15
N PHE A 80 -14.34 5.40 17.54
CA PHE A 80 -13.79 4.25 16.84
C PHE A 80 -14.87 3.66 15.93
N LEU A 81 -14.77 3.90 14.63
CA LEU A 81 -15.68 3.33 13.64
C LEU A 81 -15.11 1.99 13.15
N VAL A 82 -15.78 0.89 13.49
CA VAL A 82 -15.35 -0.46 13.11
C VAL A 82 -15.97 -0.83 11.76
N VAL A 83 -15.13 -1.10 10.77
CA VAL A 83 -15.54 -1.46 9.41
C VAL A 83 -15.26 -2.93 9.14
N ARG A 84 -16.31 -3.71 8.89
CA ARG A 84 -16.24 -5.13 8.49
C ARG A 84 -16.61 -5.35 7.03
N ASP A 85 -17.40 -4.44 6.47
CA ASP A 85 -17.93 -4.54 5.12
C ASP A 85 -16.78 -4.63 4.09
N PRO A 86 -16.66 -5.75 3.34
CA PRO A 86 -15.66 -5.88 2.29
C PRO A 86 -15.85 -4.86 1.16
N ALA A 87 -17.08 -4.45 0.84
CA ALA A 87 -17.34 -3.46 -0.20
C ALA A 87 -16.79 -2.09 0.18
N LEU A 88 -16.96 -1.69 1.44
CA LEU A 88 -16.43 -0.43 1.95
C LEU A 88 -14.89 -0.43 1.99
N ARG A 89 -14.29 -1.56 2.38
CA ARG A 89 -12.83 -1.76 2.34
C ARG A 89 -12.27 -1.71 0.92
N GLU A 90 -12.97 -2.29 -0.05
CA GLU A 90 -12.61 -2.23 -1.47
C GLU A 90 -12.67 -0.80 -2.01
N GLN A 91 -13.72 -0.05 -1.68
CA GLN A 91 -13.83 1.37 -2.07
C GLN A 91 -12.71 2.21 -1.45
N ALA A 92 -12.42 2.03 -0.16
CA ALA A 92 -11.28 2.69 0.49
C ALA A 92 -9.95 2.34 -0.18
N SER A 93 -9.75 1.07 -0.56
CA SER A 93 -8.52 0.64 -1.25
C SER A 93 -8.33 1.36 -2.59
N ARG A 94 -9.39 1.53 -3.38
CA ARG A 94 -9.33 2.30 -4.64
C ARG A 94 -9.00 3.77 -4.42
N MET A 95 -9.51 4.37 -3.34
CA MET A 95 -9.16 5.74 -2.97
C MET A 95 -7.68 5.87 -2.59
N ALA A 96 -7.14 4.87 -1.88
CA ALA A 96 -5.72 4.78 -1.56
C ALA A 96 -4.84 4.60 -2.79
N ASP A 97 -5.25 3.77 -3.74
CA ASP A 97 -4.58 3.60 -5.03
C ASP A 97 -4.51 4.95 -5.80
N ALA A 98 -5.62 5.71 -5.80
CA ALA A 98 -5.67 7.02 -6.47
C ALA A 98 -4.78 8.07 -5.79
N GLU A 99 -4.73 8.13 -4.45
CA GLU A 99 -3.83 9.05 -3.73
C GLU A 99 -2.37 8.66 -3.94
N ARG A 100 -2.07 7.35 -3.92
CA ARG A 100 -0.74 6.84 -4.18
C ARG A 100 -0.20 7.26 -5.55
N LEU A 101 -1.01 7.15 -6.60
CA LEU A 101 -0.66 7.62 -7.94
C LEU A 101 -0.42 9.14 -7.97
N ARG A 102 -1.27 9.92 -7.28
CA ARG A 102 -1.11 11.38 -7.16
C ARG A 102 0.13 11.78 -6.37
N GLN A 103 0.52 11.00 -5.36
CA GLN A 103 1.77 11.22 -4.64
C GLN A 103 2.99 10.86 -5.50
N ALA A 104 2.94 9.74 -6.22
CA ALA A 104 4.01 9.34 -7.13
C ALA A 104 4.30 10.42 -8.19
N ALA A 105 3.26 11.10 -8.67
CA ALA A 105 3.36 12.21 -9.62
C ALA A 105 4.19 13.41 -9.12
N GLN A 106 4.34 13.55 -7.80
CA GLN A 106 5.07 14.65 -7.17
C GLN A 106 6.54 14.29 -6.90
N LEU A 107 6.95 13.06 -7.25
CA LEU A 107 8.30 12.55 -7.05
C LEU A 107 9.06 12.49 -8.38
N ASP A 108 10.39 12.41 -8.29
CA ASP A 108 11.19 12.05 -9.45
C ASP A 108 10.85 10.63 -9.94
N PRO A 109 11.10 10.29 -11.23
CA PRO A 109 10.65 9.02 -11.80
C PRO A 109 11.14 7.76 -11.10
N GLU A 110 12.34 7.78 -10.50
CA GLU A 110 12.88 6.63 -9.78
C GLU A 110 12.19 6.46 -8.43
N SER A 111 12.10 7.55 -7.65
CA SER A 111 11.36 7.56 -6.38
C SER A 111 9.88 7.22 -6.57
N ALA A 112 9.26 7.68 -7.67
CA ALA A 112 7.90 7.34 -8.06
C ALA A 112 7.75 5.83 -8.30
N ARG A 113 8.64 5.23 -9.10
CA ARG A 113 8.63 3.77 -9.35
C ARG A 113 8.81 2.98 -8.07
N HIS A 114 9.79 3.37 -7.24
CA HIS A 114 10.02 2.71 -5.96
C HIS A 114 8.78 2.82 -5.05
N LEU A 115 8.15 4.00 -4.93
CA LEU A 115 6.89 4.17 -4.18
C LEU A 115 5.79 3.23 -4.71
N LEU A 116 5.68 3.09 -6.03
CA LEU A 116 4.69 2.24 -6.72
C LEU A 116 4.99 0.73 -6.62
N ASP A 117 6.19 0.33 -6.20
CA ASP A 117 6.53 -1.07 -5.91
C ASP A 117 6.26 -1.46 -4.44
N LEU A 118 6.13 -0.49 -3.53
CA LEU A 118 5.88 -0.75 -2.10
C LEU A 118 4.44 -1.19 -1.81
N GLN A 119 4.23 -2.23 -1.00
CA GLN A 119 2.91 -2.46 -0.41
C GLN A 119 2.69 -1.46 0.73
N LEU A 120 1.88 -0.44 0.51
CA LEU A 120 1.68 0.69 1.45
C LEU A 120 0.45 0.54 2.35
N GLU A 121 -0.45 -0.38 2.01
CA GLU A 121 -1.73 -0.60 2.69
C GLU A 121 -2.09 -2.09 2.74
N GLY A 122 -3.15 -2.41 3.49
CA GLY A 122 -3.72 -3.76 3.60
C GLY A 122 -5.24 -3.72 3.75
N LEU A 123 -5.92 -2.73 3.16
CA LEU A 123 -7.36 -2.48 3.30
C LEU A 123 -8.19 -3.65 2.79
N ARG A 124 -7.79 -4.25 1.66
CA ARG A 124 -8.46 -5.42 1.08
C ARG A 124 -8.19 -6.69 1.89
N GLU A 125 -6.94 -6.88 2.32
CA GLU A 125 -6.47 -8.10 2.99
C GLU A 125 -6.94 -8.18 4.46
N ALA A 126 -6.87 -7.07 5.18
CA ALA A 126 -7.21 -7.06 6.60
C ALA A 126 -8.70 -7.37 6.80
N PRO A 127 -9.05 -8.33 7.68
CA PRO A 127 -10.44 -8.71 7.94
C PRO A 127 -11.24 -7.59 8.62
N LEU A 128 -10.56 -6.60 9.21
CA LEU A 128 -11.18 -5.51 9.95
C LEU A 128 -10.49 -4.17 9.67
N GLY A 129 -11.29 -3.11 9.52
CA GLY A 129 -10.86 -1.73 9.61
C GLY A 129 -11.31 -1.09 10.92
N VAL A 130 -10.47 -0.25 11.52
CA VAL A 130 -10.85 0.65 12.61
C VAL A 130 -10.49 2.07 12.15
N VAL A 131 -11.47 2.93 11.95
CA VAL A 131 -11.24 4.33 11.63
C VAL A 131 -11.35 5.15 12.91
N VAL A 132 -10.26 5.79 13.31
CA VAL A 132 -10.25 6.65 14.51
C VAL A 132 -10.56 8.08 14.08
N CYS A 133 -11.74 8.54 14.47
CA CYS A 133 -12.23 9.88 14.20
C CYS A 133 -12.12 10.77 15.44
N CYS A 134 -11.92 12.06 15.26
CA CYS A 134 -11.94 13.09 16.29
C CYS A 134 -13.22 13.92 16.16
N ASP A 135 -14.07 13.88 17.19
CA ASP A 135 -15.29 14.69 17.27
C ASP A 135 -14.95 16.11 17.75
N ARG A 136 -14.82 17.04 16.79
CA ARG A 136 -14.38 18.42 17.06
C ARG A 136 -15.54 19.38 17.33
N ARG A 137 -16.79 18.87 17.37
CA ARG A 137 -18.02 19.69 17.48
C ARG A 137 -18.18 20.37 18.85
N VAL A 138 -17.54 19.86 19.90
CA VAL A 138 -17.45 20.56 21.18
C VAL A 138 -16.64 21.84 20.98
N PRO A 139 -17.13 23.04 21.37
CA PRO A 139 -16.37 24.27 21.22
C PRO A 139 -15.02 24.23 21.96
N ALA A 140 -13.94 24.69 21.32
CA ALA A 140 -12.59 24.64 21.89
C ALA A 140 -12.47 25.37 23.24
N ALA A 141 -13.23 26.45 23.45
CA ALA A 141 -13.28 27.19 24.71
C ALA A 141 -13.80 26.37 25.89
N GLY A 142 -14.62 25.34 25.63
CA GLY A 142 -15.15 24.43 26.65
C GLY A 142 -14.23 23.28 27.02
N VAL A 143 -13.06 23.17 26.37
CA VAL A 143 -12.11 22.07 26.59
C VAL A 143 -10.79 22.64 27.09
N LEU A 144 -10.43 22.28 28.32
CA LEU A 144 -9.18 22.70 28.94
C LEU A 144 -8.00 22.36 28.03
N GLY A 145 -7.14 23.34 27.77
CA GLY A 145 -5.95 23.21 26.90
C GLY A 145 -6.22 23.41 25.40
N ARG A 146 -7.42 23.09 24.90
CA ARG A 146 -7.74 23.16 23.47
C ARG A 146 -7.93 24.58 22.95
N ALA A 147 -8.42 25.50 23.79
CA ALA A 147 -8.56 26.91 23.41
C ALA A 147 -7.23 27.56 22.97
N THR A 148 -6.10 27.09 23.50
CA THR A 148 -4.76 27.60 23.19
C THR A 148 -4.02 26.71 22.18
N PHE A 149 -4.26 25.40 22.20
CA PHE A 149 -3.75 24.43 21.23
C PHE A 149 -4.92 23.73 20.53
N PRO A 150 -5.46 24.29 19.44
CA PRO A 150 -6.71 23.83 18.82
C PRO A 150 -6.73 22.36 18.41
N ASP A 151 -5.59 21.82 18.01
CA ASP A 151 -5.43 20.44 17.49
C ASP A 151 -5.07 19.41 18.56
N SER A 152 -5.03 19.82 19.84
CA SER A 152 -4.76 18.91 20.96
C SER A 152 -5.78 17.78 21.12
N ASP A 153 -6.98 17.95 20.55
CA ASP A 153 -8.00 16.90 20.41
C ASP A 153 -7.56 15.81 19.41
N VAL A 154 -7.00 16.21 18.26
CA VAL A 154 -6.44 15.30 17.26
C VAL A 154 -5.21 14.58 17.81
N TRP A 155 -4.33 15.26 18.55
CA TRP A 155 -3.18 14.63 19.20
C TRP A 155 -3.62 13.58 20.24
N SER A 156 -4.72 13.84 20.96
CA SER A 156 -5.31 12.88 21.89
C SER A 156 -5.76 11.61 21.15
N CYS A 157 -6.32 11.74 19.94
CA CYS A 157 -6.67 10.58 19.11
C CYS A 157 -5.43 9.82 18.62
N ALA A 158 -4.32 10.51 18.30
CA ALA A 158 -3.06 9.84 17.95
C ALA A 158 -2.49 9.01 19.12
N CYS A 159 -2.62 9.49 20.37
CA CYS A 159 -2.30 8.69 21.55
C CYS A 159 -3.19 7.45 21.67
N ALA A 160 -4.49 7.58 21.41
CA ALA A 160 -5.41 6.44 21.37
C ALA A 160 -4.97 5.41 20.31
N ILE A 161 -4.65 5.84 19.09
CA ILE A 161 -4.14 4.96 18.02
C ILE A 161 -2.87 4.23 18.46
N GLN A 162 -1.93 4.92 19.10
CA GLN A 162 -0.70 4.30 19.57
C GLN A 162 -0.97 3.22 20.63
N ASN A 163 -1.90 3.46 21.56
CA ASN A 163 -2.32 2.43 22.52
C ASN A 163 -2.99 1.24 21.84
N LEU A 164 -3.89 1.46 20.86
CA LEU A 164 -4.47 0.40 20.05
C LEU A 164 -3.36 -0.46 19.41
N TRP A 165 -2.34 0.18 18.86
CA TRP A 165 -1.25 -0.48 18.14
C TRP A 165 -0.41 -1.37 19.06
N LEU A 166 -0.07 -0.88 20.25
CA LEU A 166 0.72 -1.63 21.23
C LEU A 166 -0.09 -2.81 21.78
N ALA A 167 -1.37 -2.59 22.09
CA ALA A 167 -2.26 -3.66 22.55
C ALA A 167 -2.45 -4.74 21.46
N ALA A 168 -2.72 -4.34 20.22
CA ALA A 168 -2.82 -5.25 19.09
C ALA A 168 -1.55 -6.11 18.96
N ARG A 169 -0.36 -5.47 19.00
CA ARG A 169 0.91 -6.20 18.95
C ARG A 169 1.08 -7.18 20.11
N ALA A 170 0.72 -6.79 21.33
CA ALA A 170 0.82 -7.64 22.52
C ALA A 170 -0.09 -8.88 22.41
N GLU A 171 -1.26 -8.73 21.80
CA GLU A 171 -2.23 -9.80 21.57
C GLU A 171 -1.94 -10.65 20.31
N GLY A 172 -0.86 -10.36 19.58
CA GLY A 172 -0.46 -11.08 18.38
C GLY A 172 -1.13 -10.60 17.08
N LEU A 173 -1.94 -9.54 17.14
CA LEU A 173 -2.52 -8.89 15.97
C LEU A 173 -1.51 -7.95 15.30
N GLY A 174 -1.68 -7.78 14.00
CA GLY A 174 -1.08 -6.73 13.20
C GLY A 174 -2.01 -5.54 13.13
N MET A 175 -1.43 -4.35 13.12
CA MET A 175 -2.14 -3.14 12.75
C MET A 175 -1.30 -2.34 11.76
N GLY A 176 -1.96 -1.72 10.78
CA GLY A 176 -1.35 -0.88 9.76
C GLY A 176 -2.13 0.40 9.59
N TRP A 177 -1.45 1.55 9.58
CA TRP A 177 -2.10 2.86 9.52
C TRP A 177 -1.97 3.42 8.09
N VAL A 178 -3.11 3.55 7.42
CA VAL A 178 -3.22 4.07 6.07
C VAL A 178 -3.70 5.51 6.10
N THR A 179 -2.90 6.42 5.54
CA THR A 179 -3.21 7.86 5.39
C THR A 179 -3.15 8.32 3.94
N LEU A 180 -3.14 7.39 2.99
CA LEU A 180 -3.19 7.68 1.56
C LEU A 180 -4.63 8.00 1.16
N PHE A 181 -5.17 9.10 1.67
CA PHE A 181 -6.53 9.54 1.38
C PHE A 181 -6.58 11.06 1.32
N ARG A 182 -7.54 11.59 0.54
CA ARG A 182 -8.06 12.92 0.83
C ARG A 182 -8.99 12.83 2.03
N PRO A 183 -8.79 13.63 3.10
CA PRO A 183 -9.60 13.55 4.31
C PRO A 183 -11.11 13.67 4.05
N GLU A 184 -11.51 14.52 3.12
CA GLU A 184 -12.91 14.79 2.77
C GLU A 184 -13.56 13.62 2.04
N GLU A 185 -12.84 12.97 1.12
CA GLU A 185 -13.34 11.80 0.40
C GLU A 185 -13.53 10.64 1.38
N LEU A 186 -12.58 10.41 2.29
CA LEU A 186 -12.71 9.35 3.30
C LEU A 186 -13.83 9.65 4.30
N ALA A 187 -14.02 10.92 4.68
CA ALA A 187 -15.14 11.32 5.51
C ALA A 187 -16.49 11.08 4.82
N GLY A 188 -16.58 11.35 3.51
CA GLY A 188 -17.76 11.08 2.70
C GLY A 188 -18.06 9.59 2.55
N LEU A 189 -17.04 8.76 2.33
CA LEU A 189 -17.18 7.29 2.26
C LEU A 189 -17.82 6.71 3.54
N LEU A 190 -17.51 7.31 4.69
CA LEU A 190 -17.91 6.81 6.00
C LEU A 190 -19.11 7.58 6.60
N ASP A 191 -19.74 8.46 5.82
CA ASP A 191 -20.85 9.32 6.23
C ASP A 191 -20.57 10.10 7.53
N LEU A 192 -19.33 10.62 7.68
CA LEU A 192 -18.95 11.36 8.88
C LEU A 192 -19.72 12.70 8.96
N PRO A 193 -20.27 13.06 10.13
CA PRO A 193 -21.00 14.32 10.25
C PRO A 193 -20.03 15.52 10.22
N PRO A 194 -20.49 16.71 9.77
CA PRO A 194 -19.68 17.92 9.79
C PRO A 194 -19.07 18.20 11.17
N GLY A 195 -17.79 18.55 11.19
CA GLY A 195 -17.02 18.76 12.43
C GLY A 195 -16.45 17.48 13.06
N VAL A 196 -16.64 16.31 12.46
CA VAL A 196 -15.86 15.10 12.77
C VAL A 196 -14.80 14.91 11.70
N VAL A 197 -13.55 14.72 12.12
CA VAL A 197 -12.40 14.49 11.22
C VAL A 197 -11.79 13.13 11.48
N THR A 198 -11.07 12.56 10.52
CA THR A 198 -10.38 11.27 10.67
C THR A 198 -8.86 11.43 10.63
N LEU A 199 -8.15 10.57 11.36
CA LEU A 199 -6.69 10.48 11.32
C LEU A 199 -6.18 9.43 10.31
N GLY A 200 -7.09 8.74 9.62
CA GLY A 200 -6.77 7.66 8.67
C GLY A 200 -7.46 6.35 9.04
N TRP A 201 -7.06 5.27 8.37
CA TRP A 201 -7.65 3.95 8.50
C TRP A 201 -6.67 2.95 9.11
N MET A 202 -7.06 2.27 10.18
CA MET A 202 -6.25 1.24 10.82
C MET A 202 -6.72 -0.12 10.33
N CYS A 203 -5.93 -0.77 9.50
CA CYS A 203 -6.13 -2.17 9.14
C CYS A 203 -5.79 -3.02 10.37
N LEU A 204 -6.65 -3.96 10.76
CA LEU A 204 -6.46 -4.83 11.92
C LEU A 204 -6.75 -6.28 11.55
N GLY A 205 -5.86 -7.19 11.94
CA GLY A 205 -6.02 -8.62 11.66
C GLY A 205 -4.81 -9.44 12.10
N TRP A 206 -4.83 -10.73 11.79
CA TRP A 206 -3.70 -11.62 12.01
C TRP A 206 -2.63 -11.34 10.95
N PRO A 207 -1.38 -11.02 11.33
CA PRO A 207 -0.30 -10.82 10.35
C PRO A 207 -0.07 -12.09 9.53
N ASP A 208 0.05 -11.92 8.21
CA ASP A 208 0.53 -12.95 7.29
C ASP A 208 2.05 -12.82 7.03
N GLU A 209 2.74 -12.20 7.98
CA GLU A 209 4.19 -12.01 7.99
C GLU A 209 4.68 -11.70 9.41
N ARG A 210 5.98 -11.94 9.68
CA ARG A 210 6.64 -11.55 10.93
C ARG A 210 7.87 -10.70 10.63
N PRO A 211 7.70 -9.40 10.33
CA PRO A 211 8.79 -8.61 9.80
C PRO A 211 9.85 -8.27 10.86
N PRO A 212 11.13 -8.58 10.63
CA PRO A 212 12.17 -8.40 11.65
C PRO A 212 12.49 -6.91 11.91
N ALA A 213 12.28 -6.03 10.93
CA ALA A 213 12.54 -4.59 10.98
C ALA A 213 11.40 -3.80 10.29
N PRO A 214 11.34 -2.45 10.37
CA PRO A 214 10.33 -1.66 9.66
C PRO A 214 10.32 -1.88 8.14
N GLY A 215 9.13 -1.93 7.52
CA GLY A 215 8.97 -2.23 6.08
C GLY A 215 9.75 -1.30 5.16
N LEU A 216 9.65 0.00 5.39
CA LEU A 216 10.35 1.03 4.60
C LEU A 216 11.87 0.95 4.77
N GLU A 217 12.37 0.54 5.93
CA GLU A 217 13.81 0.32 6.14
C GLU A 217 14.30 -0.89 5.35
N ARG A 218 13.53 -2.00 5.37
CA ARG A 218 13.88 -3.21 4.60
C ARG A 218 13.84 -2.99 3.09
N ALA A 219 12.93 -2.14 2.63
CA ALA A 219 12.83 -1.76 1.23
C ALA A 219 13.87 -0.70 0.82
N GLY A 220 14.70 -0.20 1.75
CA GLY A 220 15.67 0.85 1.45
C GLY A 220 15.05 2.22 1.17
N TRP A 221 13.77 2.42 1.50
CA TRP A 221 13.08 3.70 1.36
C TRP A 221 13.56 4.73 2.39
N SER A 222 13.80 4.32 3.63
CA SER A 222 14.28 5.22 4.69
C SER A 222 15.16 4.49 5.71
N ARG A 223 15.79 5.24 6.62
CA ARG A 223 16.56 4.69 7.75
C ARG A 223 16.19 5.42 9.04
N ARG A 224 16.16 4.69 10.15
CA ARG A 224 15.99 5.29 11.48
C ARG A 224 17.20 6.16 11.81
N ARG A 225 16.94 7.41 12.21
CA ARG A 225 17.98 8.30 12.73
C ARG A 225 18.44 7.84 14.12
N PRO A 226 19.72 7.98 14.47
CA PRO A 226 20.20 7.88 15.84
C PRO A 226 19.38 8.76 16.79
N LEU A 227 19.16 8.30 18.03
CA LEU A 227 18.42 9.08 19.03
C LEU A 227 19.07 10.43 19.34
N ALA A 228 20.41 10.47 19.39
CA ALA A 228 21.16 11.69 19.66
C ALA A 228 20.87 12.81 18.63
N ASP A 229 20.52 12.44 17.40
CA ASP A 229 20.24 13.39 16.31
C ASP A 229 18.88 14.08 16.44
N VAL A 230 18.02 13.61 17.36
CA VAL A 230 16.68 14.17 17.60
C VAL A 230 16.50 14.64 19.05
N VAL A 231 17.58 14.66 19.83
CA VAL A 231 17.60 15.14 21.22
C VAL A 231 18.41 16.43 21.31
N MET A 232 17.76 17.49 21.74
CA MET A 232 18.38 18.79 22.02
C MET A 232 18.16 19.14 23.49
N THR A 233 19.09 19.88 24.08
CA THR A 233 18.99 20.31 25.49
C THR A 233 18.66 21.80 25.54
N ASP A 234 17.60 22.13 26.29
CA ASP A 234 17.09 23.48 26.57
C ASP A 234 16.58 24.31 25.37
N ARG A 235 17.29 24.32 24.24
CA ARG A 235 16.98 25.14 23.06
C ARG A 235 17.18 24.38 21.76
N TRP A 236 16.49 24.84 20.72
CA TRP A 236 16.72 24.38 19.36
C TRP A 236 18.10 24.85 18.87
N THR A 237 18.93 23.92 18.39
CA THR A 237 20.34 24.20 18.04
C THR A 237 20.63 24.18 16.54
N GLU A 238 19.72 23.65 15.73
CA GLU A 238 19.92 23.49 14.28
C GLU A 238 19.40 24.70 13.49
N THR A 239 20.10 25.09 12.42
CA THR A 239 19.73 26.24 11.57
C THR A 239 19.38 25.84 10.13
N GLY A 240 19.81 24.66 9.68
CA GLY A 240 19.51 24.13 8.35
C GLY A 240 18.16 23.42 8.28
N ALA A 241 17.54 23.43 7.09
CA ALA A 241 16.40 22.57 6.83
C ALA A 241 16.83 21.09 6.77
N PRO A 242 15.98 20.15 7.24
CA PRO A 242 16.28 18.74 7.08
C PRO A 242 16.30 18.35 5.59
N VAL A 243 17.28 17.52 5.22
CA VAL A 243 17.36 16.94 3.88
C VAL A 243 16.40 15.76 3.80
N SER A 244 15.61 15.69 2.72
CA SER A 244 14.72 14.55 2.47
C SER A 244 15.54 13.26 2.39
N HIS A 245 15.02 12.16 2.93
CA HIS A 245 15.65 10.85 2.80
C HIS A 245 15.74 10.37 1.35
N LEU A 246 14.92 10.95 0.45
CA LEU A 246 14.97 10.71 -0.99
C LEU A 246 16.11 11.48 -1.69
N ALA A 247 16.71 12.47 -1.03
CA ALA A 247 17.76 13.33 -1.59
C ALA A 247 19.19 12.90 -1.23
N LEU A 248 19.37 11.76 -0.54
CA LEU A 248 20.70 11.26 -0.16
C LEU A 248 21.47 10.75 -1.39
N GLU A 249 22.71 11.20 -1.54
CA GLU A 249 23.58 11.05 -2.72
C GLU A 249 23.82 9.58 -3.13
N GLY A 250 23.48 9.28 -4.39
CA GLY A 250 23.70 7.97 -5.02
C GLY A 250 22.98 7.78 -6.37
N ALA A 251 21.86 8.48 -6.61
CA ALA A 251 21.04 8.32 -7.82
C ALA A 251 21.08 9.52 -8.79
N ALA A 252 21.82 10.59 -8.47
CA ALA A 252 21.74 11.86 -9.21
C ALA A 252 22.56 11.94 -10.52
N ALA A 253 23.31 10.90 -10.89
CA ALA A 253 24.31 10.98 -11.96
C ALA A 253 23.82 10.71 -13.40
N ALA A 254 22.54 10.39 -13.62
CA ALA A 254 22.01 10.21 -14.99
C ALA A 254 20.62 10.84 -15.13
N ARG A 255 20.59 12.15 -15.37
CA ARG A 255 19.35 12.93 -15.50
C ARG A 255 19.20 13.48 -16.91
N ALA A 256 18.27 12.89 -17.66
CA ALA A 256 17.49 13.59 -18.68
C ALA A 256 16.01 13.38 -18.31
N SER A 257 15.32 14.50 -18.13
CA SER A 257 13.96 14.64 -17.63
C SER A 257 12.92 14.30 -18.70
N THR A 258 11.97 13.43 -18.36
CA THR A 258 10.66 13.35 -19.02
C THR A 258 9.57 13.17 -17.95
N GLU A 259 8.56 14.04 -17.99
CA GLU A 259 7.33 13.91 -17.20
C GLU A 259 6.58 12.65 -17.65
N VAL A 260 6.29 11.76 -16.71
CA VAL A 260 5.48 10.57 -16.94
C VAL A 260 4.03 10.93 -16.61
N PRO A 261 3.07 10.79 -17.54
CA PRO A 261 1.66 11.01 -17.23
C PRO A 261 1.17 9.97 -16.23
N VAL A 262 0.51 10.44 -15.17
CA VAL A 262 -0.18 9.60 -14.20
C VAL A 262 -1.39 8.97 -14.89
N PRO A 263 -1.57 7.64 -14.86
CA PRO A 263 -2.75 7.02 -15.44
C PRO A 263 -4.01 7.47 -14.69
N THR A 264 -4.99 7.97 -15.43
CA THR A 264 -6.32 8.32 -14.92
C THR A 264 -7.04 7.03 -14.50
N PRO A 265 -7.58 6.93 -13.28
CA PRO A 265 -8.31 5.73 -12.86
C PRO A 265 -9.52 5.52 -13.76
N VAL A 266 -9.65 4.31 -14.30
CA VAL A 266 -10.82 3.86 -15.07
C VAL A 266 -12.05 3.96 -14.16
N ALA A 267 -13.10 4.64 -14.65
CA ALA A 267 -14.32 4.87 -13.89
C ALA A 267 -14.91 3.55 -13.38
N ALA A 268 -15.26 3.52 -12.09
CA ALA A 268 -15.98 2.41 -11.47
C ALA A 268 -17.37 2.28 -12.11
N GLY A 269 -17.58 1.29 -12.98
CA GLY A 269 -18.89 1.07 -13.58
C GLY A 269 -18.99 0.06 -14.71
N THR A 270 -17.88 -0.44 -15.27
CA THR A 270 -17.95 -1.55 -16.22
C THR A 270 -17.80 -2.87 -15.49
N ASP A 271 -18.93 -3.56 -15.26
CA ASP A 271 -18.93 -4.99 -15.01
C ASP A 271 -18.22 -5.66 -16.20
N LEU A 272 -16.96 -6.05 -16.01
CA LEU A 272 -16.25 -6.87 -16.99
C LEU A 272 -17.06 -8.18 -17.16
N PRO A 273 -17.62 -8.46 -18.34
CA PRO A 273 -18.32 -9.70 -18.56
C PRO A 273 -17.29 -10.83 -18.68
N GLY A 274 -17.10 -11.60 -17.61
CA GLY A 274 -16.22 -12.76 -17.65
C GLY A 274 -16.03 -13.42 -16.29
N SER A 275 -16.02 -14.75 -16.28
CA SER A 275 -15.70 -15.64 -15.17
C SER A 275 -14.26 -15.53 -14.63
N LEU A 276 -13.56 -14.42 -14.90
CA LEU A 276 -12.18 -14.16 -14.48
C LEU A 276 -12.20 -13.54 -13.08
N ARG A 277 -12.34 -14.38 -12.06
CA ARG A 277 -12.16 -13.96 -10.67
C ARG A 277 -10.73 -14.26 -10.24
N ALA A 278 -10.07 -13.28 -9.64
CA ALA A 278 -8.87 -13.55 -8.85
C ALA A 278 -9.22 -14.58 -7.75
N PRO A 279 -8.29 -15.48 -7.39
CA PRO A 279 -8.55 -16.42 -6.29
C PRO A 279 -8.90 -15.65 -5.02
N ALA A 280 -9.76 -16.23 -4.19
CA ALA A 280 -10.11 -15.60 -2.93
C ALA A 280 -8.85 -15.48 -2.06
N PRO A 281 -8.68 -14.38 -1.30
CA PRO A 281 -7.46 -14.19 -0.51
C PRO A 281 -7.11 -15.36 0.42
N HIS A 282 -8.11 -16.05 0.96
CA HIS A 282 -7.91 -17.23 1.80
C HIS A 282 -7.34 -18.44 1.05
N GLU A 283 -7.67 -18.59 -0.23
CA GLU A 283 -7.10 -19.64 -1.08
C GLU A 283 -5.62 -19.34 -1.39
N VAL A 284 -5.26 -18.06 -1.56
CA VAL A 284 -3.87 -17.62 -1.77
C VAL A 284 -3.01 -17.85 -0.53
N VAL A 285 -3.54 -17.56 0.66
CA VAL A 285 -2.86 -17.88 1.93
C VAL A 285 -2.69 -19.39 2.07
N GLY A 286 -3.74 -20.18 1.82
CA GLY A 286 -3.65 -21.65 1.88
C GLY A 286 -2.65 -22.24 0.88
N ALA A 287 -2.54 -21.65 -0.31
CA ALA A 287 -1.53 -22.03 -1.30
C ALA A 287 -0.10 -21.77 -0.80
N ARG A 288 0.14 -20.60 -0.18
CA ARG A 288 1.43 -20.27 0.42
C ARG A 288 1.78 -21.19 1.59
N ASP A 289 0.82 -21.44 2.47
CA ASP A 289 0.97 -22.39 3.59
C ASP A 289 1.34 -23.80 3.08
N GLY A 290 0.79 -24.21 1.94
CA GLY A 290 1.15 -25.45 1.26
C GLY A 290 2.56 -25.44 0.66
N ALA A 291 3.01 -24.31 0.12
CA ALA A 291 4.36 -24.15 -0.43
C ALA A 291 5.46 -24.24 0.66
N ASP A 292 5.17 -23.78 1.88
CA ASP A 292 6.09 -23.93 3.03
C ASP A 292 6.38 -25.41 3.34
N VAL A 293 5.41 -26.31 3.11
CA VAL A 293 5.59 -27.77 3.26
C VAL A 293 6.53 -28.33 2.19
N LEU A 294 6.65 -27.66 1.05
CA LEU A 294 7.55 -28.04 -0.05
C LEU A 294 8.99 -27.50 0.13
N LEU A 295 9.31 -26.95 1.31
CA LEU A 295 10.64 -26.44 1.69
C LEU A 295 11.16 -25.28 0.83
N THR A 296 10.30 -24.59 0.10
CA THR A 296 10.68 -23.36 -0.60
C THR A 296 10.79 -22.22 0.42
N PRO A 297 11.97 -21.58 0.60
CA PRO A 297 12.04 -20.42 1.48
C PRO A 297 11.12 -19.30 0.96
N PRO A 298 10.28 -18.69 1.81
CA PRO A 298 9.31 -17.68 1.37
C PRO A 298 9.97 -16.54 0.60
N GLY A 299 9.51 -16.30 -0.64
CA GLY A 299 10.00 -15.21 -1.49
C GLY A 299 11.31 -15.50 -2.21
N SER A 300 11.89 -16.70 -2.09
CA SER A 300 13.16 -17.07 -2.72
C SER A 300 13.11 -17.06 -4.25
N LEU A 301 11.93 -17.22 -4.86
CA LEU A 301 11.74 -17.15 -6.31
C LEU A 301 11.18 -15.79 -6.78
N GLY A 302 11.07 -14.82 -5.86
CA GLY A 302 10.67 -13.44 -6.16
C GLY A 302 9.26 -13.33 -6.75
N VAL A 303 9.15 -12.85 -7.99
CA VAL A 303 7.86 -12.70 -8.69
C VAL A 303 7.21 -14.06 -8.92
N LEU A 304 8.00 -15.11 -9.14
CA LEU A 304 7.50 -16.44 -9.46
C LEU A 304 6.69 -17.03 -8.30
N ASP A 305 7.14 -16.86 -7.05
CA ASP A 305 6.38 -17.30 -5.85
C ASP A 305 4.98 -16.68 -5.83
N ARG A 306 4.87 -15.38 -6.10
CA ARG A 306 3.57 -14.67 -6.11
C ARG A 306 2.64 -15.17 -7.20
N VAL A 307 3.18 -15.57 -8.36
CA VAL A 307 2.41 -16.15 -9.47
C VAL A 307 1.95 -17.56 -9.11
N LEU A 308 2.85 -18.37 -8.54
CA LEU A 308 2.55 -19.74 -8.14
C LEU A 308 1.49 -19.82 -7.04
N ASP A 309 1.58 -18.97 -6.01
CA ASP A 309 0.56 -18.87 -4.94
C ASP A 309 -0.85 -18.70 -5.54
N ARG A 310 -0.99 -17.79 -6.53
CA ARG A 310 -2.27 -17.52 -7.20
C ARG A 310 -2.74 -18.68 -8.09
N VAL A 311 -1.83 -19.30 -8.81
CA VAL A 311 -2.14 -20.47 -9.65
C VAL A 311 -2.67 -21.63 -8.81
N VAL A 312 -1.99 -21.94 -7.71
CA VAL A 312 -2.37 -23.01 -6.79
C VAL A 312 -3.71 -22.67 -6.13
N ALA A 313 -3.89 -21.42 -5.70
CA ALA A 313 -5.14 -20.95 -5.11
C ALA A 313 -6.35 -21.05 -6.05
N LEU A 314 -6.16 -20.93 -7.36
CA LEU A 314 -7.20 -21.15 -8.36
C LEU A 314 -7.58 -22.64 -8.53
N GLY A 315 -6.98 -23.55 -7.77
CA GLY A 315 -7.24 -25.00 -7.83
C GLY A 315 -6.75 -25.65 -9.13
N ARG A 316 -5.85 -24.97 -9.87
CA ARG A 316 -5.27 -25.47 -11.12
C ARG A 316 -4.04 -26.33 -10.81
N ALA A 317 -4.27 -27.49 -10.21
CA ALA A 317 -3.21 -28.35 -9.66
C ALA A 317 -2.23 -28.93 -10.71
N GLU A 318 -2.57 -28.87 -12.01
CA GLU A 318 -1.71 -29.37 -13.08
C GLU A 318 -1.66 -28.38 -14.25
N LEU A 319 -0.91 -27.29 -14.09
CA LEU A 319 -0.46 -26.51 -15.24
C LEU A 319 0.57 -27.32 -16.03
N ARG A 320 0.12 -28.08 -17.02
CA ARG A 320 0.99 -28.87 -17.92
C ARG A 320 1.31 -28.16 -19.23
N SER A 321 0.62 -27.07 -19.51
CA SER A 321 0.70 -26.32 -20.75
C SER A 321 0.33 -24.87 -20.52
N GLY A 322 0.64 -24.03 -21.50
CA GLY A 322 0.26 -22.64 -21.52
C GLY A 322 0.62 -22.00 -22.84
N THR A 323 0.24 -20.74 -23.00
CA THR A 323 0.40 -19.97 -24.23
C THR A 323 1.03 -18.63 -23.90
N LEU A 324 2.15 -18.30 -24.54
CA LEU A 324 2.63 -16.92 -24.62
C LEU A 324 1.82 -16.19 -25.69
N VAL A 325 1.07 -15.15 -25.32
CA VAL A 325 0.49 -14.20 -26.27
C VAL A 325 1.38 -12.97 -26.31
N LEU A 326 2.05 -12.76 -27.45
CA LEU A 326 2.95 -11.64 -27.69
C LEU A 326 2.30 -10.65 -28.66
N ALA A 327 1.79 -9.53 -28.15
CA ALA A 327 1.24 -8.46 -28.97
C ALA A 327 2.33 -7.46 -29.35
N VAL A 328 2.40 -7.11 -30.63
CA VAL A 328 3.39 -6.19 -31.17
C VAL A 328 2.68 -4.99 -31.77
N GLY A 329 2.99 -3.80 -31.27
CA GLY A 329 2.39 -2.54 -31.69
C GLY A 329 3.45 -1.51 -32.03
N ARG A 330 3.23 -0.79 -33.12
CA ARG A 330 4.11 0.31 -33.54
C ARG A 330 3.59 1.61 -32.99
N HIS A 331 4.50 2.51 -32.61
CA HIS A 331 4.11 3.82 -32.15
C HIS A 331 4.92 4.90 -32.86
N ARG A 332 4.24 5.93 -33.35
CA ARG A 332 4.86 7.06 -34.05
C ARG A 332 5.75 7.93 -33.17
N VAL A 333 5.73 7.71 -31.85
CA VAL A 333 6.55 8.47 -30.90
C VAL A 333 8.04 8.24 -31.18
N THR A 334 8.41 7.10 -31.79
CA THR A 334 9.78 6.83 -32.22
C THR A 334 10.28 7.81 -33.29
N GLU A 335 9.39 8.43 -34.06
CA GLU A 335 9.74 9.48 -35.04
C GLU A 335 10.34 10.73 -34.35
N LEU A 336 10.06 10.90 -33.05
CA LEU A 336 10.57 12.02 -32.24
C LEU A 336 11.98 11.76 -31.67
N GLY A 337 12.60 10.63 -31.99
CA GLY A 337 13.97 10.32 -31.56
C GLY A 337 14.12 10.04 -30.05
N ILE A 338 13.02 9.73 -29.35
CA ILE A 338 13.03 9.47 -27.89
C ILE A 338 13.56 8.08 -27.51
N SER A 339 13.79 7.21 -28.49
CA SER A 339 14.28 5.85 -28.30
C SER A 339 15.68 5.71 -28.88
N ALA A 340 16.56 4.99 -28.17
CA ALA A 340 17.87 4.60 -28.69
C ALA A 340 17.78 3.58 -29.84
N PHE A 341 16.61 2.98 -30.06
CA PHE A 341 16.33 2.00 -31.10
C PHE A 341 15.45 2.61 -32.21
N ALA A 342 15.77 2.28 -33.46
CA ALA A 342 14.99 2.70 -34.63
C ALA A 342 13.59 2.06 -34.64
N ALA A 343 12.62 2.74 -35.26
CA ALA A 343 11.24 2.26 -35.39
C ALA A 343 11.15 0.86 -36.02
N GLY A 344 12.03 0.57 -36.98
CA GLY A 344 12.13 -0.72 -37.67
C GLY A 344 12.44 -1.91 -36.76
N VAL A 345 13.00 -1.70 -35.57
CA VAL A 345 13.28 -2.79 -34.61
C VAL A 345 11.98 -3.49 -34.18
N THR A 346 10.85 -2.79 -34.14
CA THR A 346 9.55 -3.42 -33.85
C THR A 346 9.18 -4.45 -34.93
N GLU A 347 9.47 -4.16 -36.20
CA GLU A 347 9.26 -5.10 -37.32
C GLU A 347 10.22 -6.27 -37.24
N ASP A 348 11.49 -6.01 -36.92
CA ASP A 348 12.49 -7.06 -36.76
C ASP A 348 12.08 -8.03 -35.65
N VAL A 349 11.56 -7.51 -34.53
CA VAL A 349 11.06 -8.33 -33.42
C VAL A 349 9.78 -9.08 -33.80
N LEU A 350 8.85 -8.45 -34.53
CA LEU A 350 7.64 -9.13 -35.02
C LEU A 350 7.99 -10.27 -35.99
N ALA A 351 8.88 -10.02 -36.94
CA ALA A 351 9.35 -11.02 -37.89
C ALA A 351 10.07 -12.16 -37.18
N ALA A 352 10.97 -11.85 -36.25
CA ALA A 352 11.65 -12.84 -35.43
C ALA A 352 10.66 -13.64 -34.56
N ALA A 353 9.64 -12.99 -34.00
CA ALA A 353 8.63 -13.66 -33.19
C ALA A 353 7.79 -14.65 -34.03
N ARG A 354 7.35 -14.22 -35.22
CA ARG A 354 6.64 -15.10 -36.18
C ARG A 354 7.51 -16.26 -36.68
N ALA A 355 8.81 -16.03 -36.82
CA ALA A 355 9.78 -17.08 -37.17
C ALA A 355 10.14 -17.99 -35.97
N GLY A 356 9.63 -17.72 -34.76
CA GLY A 356 9.96 -18.48 -33.56
C GLY A 356 11.37 -18.21 -33.00
N GLN A 357 11.99 -17.10 -33.40
CA GLN A 357 13.38 -16.74 -33.09
C GLN A 357 13.51 -15.60 -32.08
N ALA A 358 12.43 -14.85 -31.80
CA ALA A 358 12.45 -13.82 -30.77
C ALA A 358 12.68 -14.46 -29.38
N LEU A 359 13.49 -13.80 -28.53
CA LEU A 359 13.87 -14.33 -27.21
C LEU A 359 12.67 -14.79 -26.39
N GLY A 360 11.59 -14.00 -26.32
CA GLY A 360 10.38 -14.36 -25.59
C GLY A 360 9.72 -15.63 -26.11
N VAL A 361 9.66 -15.79 -27.44
CA VAL A 361 9.06 -16.97 -28.10
C VAL A 361 9.95 -18.21 -27.92
N VAL A 362 11.27 -18.07 -28.07
CA VAL A 362 12.23 -19.17 -27.84
C VAL A 362 12.17 -19.64 -26.39
N THR A 363 12.13 -18.71 -25.43
CA THR A 363 12.03 -19.02 -24.00
C THR A 363 10.71 -19.72 -23.68
N ALA A 364 9.60 -19.24 -24.25
CA ALA A 364 8.30 -19.87 -24.11
C ALA A 364 8.31 -21.32 -24.64
N ALA A 365 8.82 -21.53 -25.85
CA ALA A 365 8.94 -22.85 -26.44
C ALA A 365 9.84 -23.79 -25.61
N ALA A 366 10.99 -23.30 -25.13
CA ALA A 366 11.88 -24.06 -24.26
C ALA A 366 11.23 -24.42 -22.90
N SER A 367 10.24 -23.63 -22.48
CA SER A 367 9.44 -23.86 -21.26
C SER A 367 8.18 -24.68 -21.51
N GLY A 368 7.98 -25.21 -22.73
CA GLY A 368 6.81 -26.02 -23.09
C GLY A 368 5.53 -25.21 -23.32
N LEU A 369 5.63 -23.89 -23.49
CA LEU A 369 4.51 -23.02 -23.87
C LEU A 369 4.37 -22.95 -25.39
N SER A 370 3.13 -22.93 -25.88
CA SER A 370 2.86 -22.48 -27.25
C SER A 370 2.99 -20.96 -27.32
N SER A 371 3.06 -20.40 -28.53
CA SER A 371 3.09 -18.95 -28.72
C SER A 371 2.08 -18.50 -29.78
N VAL A 372 1.46 -17.36 -29.51
CA VAL A 372 0.60 -16.63 -30.44
C VAL A 372 1.17 -15.23 -30.56
N VAL A 373 1.52 -14.83 -31.78
CA VAL A 373 2.10 -13.51 -32.06
C VAL A 373 1.03 -12.66 -32.75
N LEU A 374 0.61 -11.60 -32.08
CA LEU A 374 -0.45 -10.71 -32.55
C LEU A 374 0.17 -9.42 -33.06
N ASP A 375 -0.19 -9.03 -34.27
CA ASP A 375 0.15 -7.71 -34.81
C ASP A 375 -0.99 -6.76 -34.50
N ALA A 376 -0.74 -5.81 -33.59
CA ALA A 376 -1.67 -4.79 -33.17
C ALA A 376 -1.63 -3.56 -34.12
N GLY A 377 -0.78 -3.56 -35.14
CA GLY A 377 -0.70 -2.48 -36.11
C GLY A 377 0.12 -1.29 -35.60
N SER A 378 -0.34 -0.07 -35.91
CA SER A 378 0.38 1.17 -35.61
C SER A 378 -0.54 2.22 -35.00
N ALA A 379 0.03 3.02 -34.10
CA ALA A 379 -0.61 4.20 -33.54
C ALA A 379 -0.92 5.21 -34.65
N THR A 380 -2.04 5.92 -34.50
CA THR A 380 -2.42 7.02 -35.38
C THR A 380 -1.75 8.33 -34.98
N GLY A 381 -1.54 8.55 -33.67
CA GLY A 381 -0.87 9.73 -33.11
C GLY A 381 0.46 9.41 -32.41
N ASP A 382 1.13 10.46 -31.94
CA ASP A 382 2.48 10.41 -31.36
C ASP A 382 2.53 10.70 -29.85
N LEU A 383 1.37 10.93 -29.20
CA LEU A 383 1.20 11.34 -27.80
C LEU A 383 1.72 12.73 -27.43
N LEU A 384 2.39 13.42 -28.37
CA LEU A 384 2.87 14.78 -28.16
C LEU A 384 1.88 15.81 -28.76
N HIS A 385 1.39 15.52 -29.96
CA HIS A 385 0.49 16.39 -30.71
C HIS A 385 -0.93 15.83 -30.77
N ASP A 386 -1.05 14.51 -30.85
CA ASP A 386 -2.32 13.80 -30.99
C ASP A 386 -2.34 12.55 -30.11
N ASP A 387 -3.54 12.13 -29.70
CA ASP A 387 -3.74 10.86 -28.98
C ASP A 387 -3.21 9.67 -29.82
N ALA A 388 -2.57 8.70 -29.15
CA ALA A 388 -2.00 7.53 -29.82
C ALA A 388 -3.01 6.77 -30.68
N LEU A 389 -4.26 6.67 -30.23
CA LEU A 389 -5.35 5.96 -30.89
C LEU A 389 -6.64 6.78 -30.83
N THR A 390 -7.42 6.71 -31.90
CA THR A 390 -8.82 7.18 -31.87
C THR A 390 -9.70 6.19 -31.10
N ALA A 391 -10.85 6.64 -30.59
CA ALA A 391 -11.81 5.77 -29.92
C ALA A 391 -12.21 4.55 -30.78
N ALA A 392 -12.43 4.75 -32.08
CA ALA A 392 -12.74 3.67 -33.01
C ALA A 392 -11.58 2.68 -33.19
N ALA A 393 -10.33 3.15 -33.20
CA ALA A 393 -9.15 2.28 -33.26
C ALA A 393 -8.99 1.44 -31.98
N VAL A 394 -9.27 2.03 -30.81
CA VAL A 394 -9.32 1.30 -29.54
C VAL A 394 -10.38 0.20 -29.58
N GLU A 395 -11.62 0.51 -30.00
CA GLU A 395 -12.69 -0.50 -30.10
C GLU A 395 -12.33 -1.66 -31.04
N ALA A 396 -11.69 -1.37 -32.18
CA ALA A 396 -11.22 -2.39 -33.11
C ALA A 396 -10.15 -3.30 -32.49
N LEU A 397 -9.17 -2.72 -31.78
CA LEU A 397 -8.13 -3.48 -31.08
C LEU A 397 -8.71 -4.33 -29.95
N LEU A 398 -9.68 -3.79 -29.20
CA LEU A 398 -10.39 -4.54 -28.17
C LEU A 398 -11.12 -5.75 -28.78
N GLU A 399 -11.79 -5.60 -29.92
CA GLU A 399 -12.48 -6.74 -30.55
C GLU A 399 -11.51 -7.78 -31.14
N GLN A 400 -10.39 -7.32 -31.69
CA GLN A 400 -9.29 -8.20 -32.09
C GLN A 400 -8.75 -8.96 -30.88
N GLY A 401 -8.54 -8.28 -29.75
CA GLY A 401 -8.13 -8.86 -28.48
C GLY A 401 -9.11 -9.92 -28.00
N ARG A 402 -10.41 -9.62 -27.94
CA ARG A 402 -11.45 -10.62 -27.56
C ARG A 402 -11.43 -11.85 -28.44
N THR A 403 -11.22 -11.66 -29.75
CA THR A 403 -11.16 -12.78 -30.71
C THR A 403 -9.91 -13.63 -30.48
N ALA A 404 -8.74 -12.99 -30.36
CA ALA A 404 -7.50 -13.67 -30.05
C ALA A 404 -7.53 -14.36 -28.68
N GLY A 405 -8.19 -13.78 -27.69
CA GLY A 405 -8.36 -14.36 -26.35
C GLY A 405 -9.22 -15.61 -26.38
N ARG A 406 -10.30 -15.61 -27.18
CA ARG A 406 -11.10 -16.82 -27.45
C ARG A 406 -10.26 -17.92 -28.12
N GLU A 407 -9.39 -17.58 -29.06
CA GLU A 407 -8.50 -18.55 -29.71
C GLU A 407 -7.38 -19.04 -28.79
N ALA A 408 -6.85 -18.17 -27.94
CA ALA A 408 -5.82 -18.47 -26.95
C ALA A 408 -6.37 -19.21 -25.71
N SER A 409 -7.70 -19.31 -25.56
CA SER A 409 -8.38 -20.00 -24.46
C SER A 409 -8.30 -21.54 -24.57
N GLY A 410 -7.07 -22.05 -24.52
CA GLY A 410 -6.78 -23.46 -24.29
C GLY A 410 -6.62 -23.79 -22.80
N PRO A 411 -6.56 -25.08 -22.42
CA PRO A 411 -6.20 -25.47 -21.06
C PRO A 411 -4.74 -25.07 -20.77
N GLY A 412 -4.53 -24.18 -19.81
CA GLY A 412 -3.18 -23.77 -19.39
C GLY A 412 -3.07 -22.34 -18.89
N LEU A 413 -1.84 -21.91 -18.63
CA LEU A 413 -1.52 -20.53 -18.25
C LEU A 413 -1.34 -19.66 -19.49
N VAL A 414 -1.95 -18.48 -19.51
CA VAL A 414 -1.69 -17.47 -20.54
C VAL A 414 -0.67 -16.47 -20.00
N ALA A 415 0.49 -16.41 -20.64
CA ALA A 415 1.51 -15.40 -20.37
C ALA A 415 1.36 -14.26 -21.39
N LEU A 416 1.14 -13.04 -20.93
CA LEU A 416 0.99 -11.87 -21.79
C LEU A 416 2.32 -11.13 -21.94
N GLY A 417 2.65 -10.76 -23.17
CA GLY A 417 3.82 -9.94 -23.49
C GLY A 417 3.46 -8.87 -24.52
N GLU A 418 4.08 -7.71 -24.39
CA GLU A 418 3.93 -6.59 -25.31
C GLU A 418 5.29 -6.18 -25.88
N VAL A 419 5.29 -5.81 -27.16
CA VAL A 419 6.45 -5.24 -27.85
C VAL A 419 6.02 -3.94 -28.53
N GLY A 420 6.80 -2.89 -28.30
CA GLY A 420 6.63 -1.61 -28.98
C GLY A 420 7.79 -0.71 -28.60
N ILE A 421 8.63 -0.39 -29.58
CA ILE A 421 9.77 0.51 -29.35
C ILE A 421 9.22 1.91 -29.06
N GLY A 422 9.77 2.56 -28.04
CA GLY A 422 9.28 3.84 -27.53
C GLY A 422 8.03 3.72 -26.67
N ASN A 423 7.00 3.00 -27.12
CA ASN A 423 5.72 2.87 -26.41
C ASN A 423 4.91 1.65 -26.88
N THR A 424 4.18 0.98 -25.97
CA THR A 424 3.38 -0.23 -26.26
C THR A 424 1.86 0.00 -26.31
N THR A 425 1.35 1.24 -26.26
CA THR A 425 -0.09 1.58 -26.16
C THR A 425 -0.97 0.79 -27.12
N VAL A 426 -0.52 0.60 -28.36
CA VAL A 426 -1.26 -0.15 -29.38
C VAL A 426 -1.34 -1.64 -29.05
N ALA A 427 -0.23 -2.24 -28.60
CA ALA A 427 -0.20 -3.62 -28.12
C ALA A 427 -1.05 -3.77 -26.85
N ALA A 428 -0.94 -2.82 -25.91
CA ALA A 428 -1.68 -2.78 -24.65
C ALA A 428 -3.20 -2.72 -24.85
N ALA A 429 -3.67 -1.94 -25.82
CA ALA A 429 -5.09 -1.84 -26.15
C ALA A 429 -5.66 -3.16 -26.70
N LEU A 430 -4.85 -3.96 -27.38
CA LEU A 430 -5.25 -5.30 -27.82
C LEU A 430 -5.23 -6.29 -26.65
N THR A 431 -4.16 -6.29 -25.86
CA THR A 431 -3.95 -7.28 -24.79
C THR A 431 -4.91 -7.12 -23.62
N CYS A 432 -5.41 -5.92 -23.34
CA CYS A 432 -6.35 -5.69 -22.24
C CYS A 432 -7.74 -6.31 -22.44
N ALA A 433 -8.05 -6.76 -23.67
CA ALA A 433 -9.28 -7.46 -24.02
C ALA A 433 -9.10 -8.97 -24.22
N LEU A 434 -7.88 -9.50 -24.04
CA LEU A 434 -7.61 -10.93 -23.91
C LEU A 434 -8.20 -11.45 -22.59
#